data_AF-X0ZVH9-F1
#
_entry.id   AF-X0ZVH9-F1
#
_cell.length_a   1.000
_cell.length_b   1.000
_cell.length_c   1.000
_cell.angle_alpha   90.00
_cell.angle_beta   90.00
_cell.angle_gamma   90.00
#
_symmetry.space_group_name_H-M   'P 1'
#
loop_
_entity.id
_entity.type
_entity.pdbx_description
1 polymer ?
#
loop_
_entity_poly.entity_id
_entity_poly.type
_entity_poly.pdbx_seq_one_letter_code
_entity_poly.pdbx_strand_id
1 'polypeptide(L)'
;FTSRVLRVNLDKIERVFPYIATCGRELEKTVAATDDFMRRFWLDTIKEMALEAGRKYLSNYLKRRYALGQMSSMSPGAGSQDLWPIEQQKQLFSIFGNVEDLIGVKLTDSFLMIPNKSVSGIYFPTEIKFESCQLCPRKECPARRAPYDKKLLEAKYYKGLN
;
A
#
# COMPACT_ATOMS: atom_id res chain seq x y z
N PHE A 1 -14.19 -4.09 5.27
CA PHE A 1 -12.87 -4.37 5.88
C PHE A 1 -13.04 -4.72 7.35
N THR A 2 -12.16 -5.53 7.93
CA THR A 2 -12.17 -5.90 9.38
C THR A 2 -11.04 -5.24 10.18
N SER A 3 -10.15 -4.47 9.52
CA SER A 3 -9.05 -3.76 10.20
C SER A 3 -9.58 -2.68 11.15
N ARG A 4 -9.27 -2.83 12.45
CA ARG A 4 -9.57 -1.83 13.48
C ARG A 4 -8.76 -0.55 13.28
N VAL A 5 -7.48 -0.67 12.94
CA VAL A 5 -6.60 0.48 12.67
C VAL A 5 -7.15 1.31 11.51
N LEU A 6 -7.60 0.65 10.44
CA LEU A 6 -8.22 1.32 9.31
C LEU A 6 -9.49 2.05 9.75
N ARG A 7 -10.40 1.38 10.48
CA ARG A 7 -11.62 2.01 11.01
C ARG A 7 -11.30 3.26 11.84
N VAL A 8 -10.37 3.17 12.78
CA VAL A 8 -10.00 4.30 13.66
C VAL A 8 -9.42 5.47 12.86
N ASN A 9 -8.59 5.20 11.84
CA ASN A 9 -8.04 6.26 10.99
C ASN A 9 -9.07 6.88 10.05
N LEU A 10 -10.13 6.16 9.70
CA LEU A 10 -11.17 6.62 8.77
C LEU A 10 -12.44 7.12 9.47
N ASP A 11 -12.55 7.01 10.80
CA ASP A 11 -13.79 7.27 11.57
C ASP A 11 -14.41 8.65 11.30
N LYS A 12 -13.57 9.68 11.14
CA LYS A 12 -13.98 11.06 10.84
C LYS A 12 -13.65 11.48 9.40
N ILE A 13 -13.25 10.53 8.55
CA ILE A 13 -12.87 10.80 7.17
C ILE A 13 -14.06 10.53 6.27
N GLU A 14 -14.58 11.57 5.65
CA GLU A 14 -15.74 11.47 4.75
C GLU A 14 -15.38 10.93 3.36
N ARG A 15 -14.14 11.17 2.91
CA ARG A 15 -13.70 10.80 1.57
C ARG A 15 -12.38 10.05 1.59
N VAL A 16 -12.38 8.88 0.99
CA VAL A 16 -11.22 8.03 0.80
C VAL A 16 -11.02 7.69 -0.66
N PHE A 17 -9.80 7.32 -1.02
CA PHE A 17 -9.42 7.00 -2.39
C PHE A 17 -8.71 5.64 -2.39
N PRO A 18 -9.45 4.53 -2.54
CA PRO A 18 -8.87 3.24 -2.86
C PRO A 18 -8.00 3.38 -4.10
N TYR A 19 -6.88 2.65 -4.15
CA TYR A 19 -6.04 2.60 -5.34
C TYR A 19 -5.34 1.25 -5.51
N ILE A 20 -5.00 0.95 -6.77
CA ILE A 20 -4.05 -0.07 -7.18
C ILE A 20 -3.13 0.59 -8.21
N ALA A 21 -1.82 0.42 -8.06
CA ALA A 21 -0.82 0.95 -8.97
C ALA A 21 0.24 -0.10 -9.25
N THR A 22 0.82 -0.09 -10.44
CA THR A 22 1.81 -1.07 -10.89
C THR A 22 2.84 -0.41 -11.79
N CYS A 23 4.01 -1.03 -11.93
CA CYS A 23 5.00 -0.66 -12.94
C CYS A 23 4.58 -1.08 -14.37
N GLY A 24 3.50 -1.85 -14.52
CA GLY A 24 3.03 -2.39 -15.81
C GLY A 24 3.52 -3.82 -16.07
N ARG A 25 2.74 -4.59 -16.86
CA ARG A 25 3.03 -5.99 -17.23
C ARG A 25 4.20 -6.10 -18.21
N GLU A 26 4.47 -5.03 -18.94
CA GLU A 26 5.48 -4.92 -19.99
C GLU A 26 6.86 -5.23 -19.42
N LEU A 27 7.14 -4.78 -18.20
CA LEU A 27 8.43 -4.98 -17.53
C LEU A 27 8.62 -6.39 -16.96
N GLU A 28 7.57 -7.22 -16.86
CA GLU A 28 7.73 -8.60 -16.37
C GLU A 28 8.31 -9.54 -17.41
N LYS A 29 7.95 -9.35 -18.68
CA LYS A 29 8.41 -10.24 -19.76
C LYS A 29 9.92 -10.16 -19.98
N THR A 30 10.54 -9.05 -19.60
CA THR A 30 11.99 -8.81 -19.77
C THR A 30 12.87 -9.59 -18.79
N VAL A 31 12.34 -10.00 -17.61
CA VAL A 31 13.13 -10.69 -16.57
C VAL A 31 13.47 -12.13 -16.96
N ALA A 32 12.56 -12.81 -17.66
CA ALA A 32 12.71 -14.24 -17.98
C ALA A 32 13.83 -14.53 -19.01
N ALA A 33 14.37 -13.51 -19.67
CA ALA A 33 15.27 -13.67 -20.81
C ALA A 33 16.78 -13.54 -20.48
N THR A 34 17.16 -13.34 -19.21
CA THR A 34 18.58 -13.12 -18.85
C THR A 34 19.01 -13.91 -17.60
N ASP A 35 20.09 -14.69 -17.71
CA ASP A 35 20.76 -15.37 -16.59
C ASP A 35 21.70 -14.47 -15.79
N ASP A 36 21.90 -13.23 -16.26
CA ASP A 36 22.75 -12.22 -15.60
C ASP A 36 22.03 -11.59 -14.38
N PHE A 37 22.58 -11.86 -13.19
CA PHE A 37 22.09 -11.32 -11.92
C PHE A 37 22.10 -9.78 -11.88
N MET A 38 23.13 -9.12 -12.43
CA MET A 38 23.24 -7.66 -12.41
C MET A 38 22.13 -7.02 -13.24
N ARG A 39 21.81 -7.61 -14.39
CA ARG A 39 20.68 -7.16 -15.23
C ARG A 39 19.35 -7.33 -14.52
N ARG A 40 19.13 -8.45 -13.81
CA ARG A 40 17.91 -8.66 -13.00
C ARG A 40 17.78 -7.60 -11.91
N PHE A 41 18.87 -7.30 -11.21
CA PHE A 41 18.90 -6.25 -10.18
C PHE A 41 18.58 -4.85 -10.73
N TRP A 42 19.19 -4.48 -11.86
CA TRP A 42 18.89 -3.19 -12.52
C TRP A 42 17.43 -3.13 -12.99
N LEU A 43 16.91 -4.21 -13.56
CA LEU A 43 15.51 -4.26 -14.01
C LEU A 43 14.54 -4.17 -12.82
N ASP A 44 14.81 -4.84 -11.70
CA ASP A 44 13.99 -4.69 -10.49
C ASP A 44 13.99 -3.25 -9.97
N THR A 45 15.15 -2.60 -10.02
CA THR A 45 15.29 -1.18 -9.65
C THR A 45 14.48 -0.27 -10.58
N ILE A 46 14.52 -0.50 -11.89
CA ILE A 46 13.73 0.25 -12.88
C ILE A 46 12.23 0.06 -12.65
N LYS A 47 11.78 -1.17 -12.38
CA LYS A 47 10.38 -1.44 -12.05
C LYS A 47 9.94 -0.69 -10.79
N GLU A 48 10.77 -0.65 -9.76
CA GLU A 48 10.50 0.12 -8.54
C GLU A 48 10.37 1.63 -8.83
N MET A 49 11.29 2.18 -9.63
CA MET A 49 11.25 3.59 -10.03
C MET A 49 9.98 3.92 -10.85
N ALA A 50 9.58 3.05 -11.77
CA ALA A 50 8.37 3.21 -12.56
C ALA A 50 7.11 3.19 -11.68
N LEU A 51 7.04 2.25 -10.74
CA LEU A 51 5.97 2.18 -9.76
C LEU A 51 5.89 3.46 -8.90
N GLU A 52 7.02 3.93 -8.37
CA GLU A 52 7.05 5.13 -7.53
C GLU A 52 6.65 6.38 -8.33
N ALA A 53 7.07 6.50 -9.59
CA ALA A 53 6.60 7.56 -10.47
C ALA A 53 5.07 7.54 -10.64
N GLY A 54 4.49 6.36 -10.86
CA GLY A 54 3.03 6.17 -10.95
C GLY A 54 2.30 6.54 -9.65
N ARG A 55 2.80 6.08 -8.50
CA ARG A 55 2.25 6.44 -7.17
C ARG A 55 2.31 7.94 -6.91
N LYS A 56 3.45 8.57 -7.21
CA LYS A 56 3.65 10.01 -7.02
C LYS A 56 2.72 10.81 -7.92
N TYR A 57 2.57 10.40 -9.18
CA TYR A 57 1.61 11.01 -10.10
C TYR A 57 0.18 10.92 -9.55
N LEU A 58 -0.27 9.72 -9.15
CA LEU A 58 -1.61 9.51 -8.60
C LEU A 58 -1.86 10.36 -7.36
N SER A 59 -0.93 10.36 -6.39
CA SER A 59 -1.05 11.16 -5.17
C SER A 59 -1.16 12.66 -5.49
N ASN A 60 -0.34 13.18 -6.40
CA ASN A 60 -0.38 14.58 -6.82
C ASN A 60 -1.67 14.91 -7.58
N TYR A 61 -2.14 14.01 -8.44
CA TYR A 61 -3.40 14.14 -9.16
C TYR A 61 -4.56 14.25 -8.16
N LEU A 62 -4.67 13.35 -7.19
CA LEU A 62 -5.71 13.38 -6.17
C LEU A 62 -5.70 14.68 -5.37
N LYS A 63 -4.50 15.14 -4.94
CA LYS A 63 -4.35 16.42 -4.24
C LYS A 63 -4.87 17.60 -5.06
N ARG A 64 -4.48 17.69 -6.33
CA ARG A 64 -4.92 18.79 -7.22
C ARG A 64 -6.41 18.69 -7.53
N ARG A 65 -6.88 17.50 -7.92
CA ARG A 65 -8.26 17.27 -8.40
C ARG A 65 -9.31 17.47 -7.32
N TYR A 66 -8.97 17.18 -6.06
CA TYR A 66 -9.89 17.24 -4.92
C TYR A 66 -9.46 18.27 -3.86
N ALA A 67 -8.51 19.16 -4.19
CA ALA A 67 -7.97 20.20 -3.31
C ALA A 67 -7.53 19.67 -1.92
N LEU A 68 -6.90 18.49 -1.90
CA LEU A 68 -6.48 17.83 -0.66
C LEU A 68 -5.14 18.39 -0.20
N GLY A 69 -5.02 18.65 1.11
CA GLY A 69 -3.76 18.98 1.75
C GLY A 69 -2.89 17.74 1.99
N GLN A 70 -2.55 17.51 3.26
CA GLN A 70 -1.81 16.31 3.64
C GLN A 70 -2.70 15.06 3.52
N MET A 71 -2.11 13.97 3.04
CA MET A 71 -2.75 12.66 2.97
C MET A 71 -1.86 11.61 3.61
N SER A 72 -2.50 10.57 4.13
CA SER A 72 -1.84 9.31 4.50
C SER A 72 -2.39 8.18 3.65
N SER A 73 -1.70 7.04 3.70
CA SER A 73 -2.18 5.82 3.05
C SER A 73 -2.06 4.63 3.97
N MET A 74 -3.01 3.72 3.86
CA MET A 74 -2.96 2.40 4.49
C MET A 74 -3.09 1.32 3.42
N SER A 75 -2.43 0.18 3.65
CA SER A 75 -2.43 -0.96 2.73
C SER A 75 -2.61 -2.26 3.52
N PRO A 76 -3.39 -3.23 3.01
CA PRO A 76 -3.38 -4.60 3.53
C PRO A 76 -1.94 -5.17 3.55
N GLY A 77 -1.61 -5.93 4.58
CA GLY A 77 -0.28 -6.53 4.77
C GLY A 77 0.83 -5.56 5.21
N ALA A 78 0.56 -4.25 5.30
CA ALA A 78 1.56 -3.27 5.73
C ALA A 78 1.65 -3.14 7.26
N GLY A 79 2.85 -3.36 7.79
CA GLY A 79 3.11 -3.35 9.23
C GLY A 79 2.94 -4.75 9.83
N SER A 80 2.46 -4.83 11.07
CA SER A 80 2.17 -6.13 11.71
C SER A 80 0.89 -6.75 11.14
N GLN A 81 0.81 -8.08 11.14
CA GLN A 81 -0.30 -8.82 10.54
C GLN A 81 -1.67 -8.46 11.15
N ASP A 82 -1.71 -8.08 12.42
CA ASP A 82 -2.90 -7.69 13.17
C ASP A 82 -3.43 -6.29 12.81
N LEU A 83 -2.62 -5.42 12.17
CA LEU A 83 -3.04 -4.05 11.86
C LEU A 83 -4.05 -4.01 10.71
N TRP A 84 -3.68 -4.60 9.56
CA TRP A 84 -4.57 -4.79 8.42
C TRP A 84 -4.13 -6.06 7.67
N PRO A 85 -4.81 -7.20 7.89
CA PRO A 85 -4.45 -8.48 7.29
C PRO A 85 -4.39 -8.44 5.76
N ILE A 86 -3.42 -9.13 5.16
CA ILE A 86 -3.19 -9.15 3.71
C ILE A 86 -4.35 -9.81 2.96
N GLU A 87 -5.11 -10.69 3.60
CA GLU A 87 -6.29 -11.35 3.04
C GLU A 87 -7.34 -10.33 2.59
N GLN A 88 -7.35 -9.15 3.23
CA GLN A 88 -8.24 -8.03 2.88
C GLN A 88 -7.90 -7.36 1.55
N GLN A 89 -6.83 -7.79 0.89
CA GLN A 89 -6.51 -7.44 -0.47
C GLN A 89 -7.65 -7.82 -1.43
N LYS A 90 -8.35 -8.93 -1.18
CA LYS A 90 -9.52 -9.35 -1.99
C LYS A 90 -10.65 -8.32 -1.95
N GLN A 91 -10.99 -7.83 -0.76
CA GLN A 91 -12.03 -6.81 -0.57
C GLN A 91 -11.61 -5.45 -1.15
N LEU A 92 -10.31 -5.14 -1.15
CA LEU A 92 -9.84 -3.91 -1.77
C LEU A 92 -9.91 -4.01 -3.30
N PHE A 93 -9.51 -5.15 -3.88
CA PHE A 93 -9.62 -5.41 -5.32
C PHE A 93 -11.07 -5.42 -5.80
N SER A 94 -12.00 -5.96 -5.01
CA SER A 94 -13.41 -6.01 -5.40
C SER A 94 -14.07 -4.64 -5.59
N ILE A 95 -13.50 -3.57 -5.02
CA ILE A 95 -13.97 -2.18 -5.24
C ILE A 95 -13.81 -1.77 -6.72
N PHE A 96 -12.81 -2.31 -7.41
CA PHE A 96 -12.47 -1.94 -8.79
C PHE A 96 -13.07 -2.87 -9.84
N GLY A 97 -13.59 -4.03 -9.44
CA GLY A 97 -14.02 -5.07 -10.38
C GLY A 97 -12.82 -5.77 -11.05
N ASN A 98 -12.79 -5.81 -12.39
CA ASN A 98 -11.77 -6.54 -13.13
C ASN A 98 -10.46 -5.74 -13.30
N VAL A 99 -9.63 -5.74 -12.25
CA VAL A 99 -8.33 -5.03 -12.22
C VAL A 99 -7.35 -5.58 -13.28
N GLU A 100 -7.43 -6.87 -13.59
CA GLU A 100 -6.57 -7.54 -14.56
C GLU A 100 -6.77 -6.99 -15.97
N ASP A 101 -8.01 -6.67 -16.35
CA ASP A 101 -8.33 -6.04 -17.64
C ASP A 101 -8.05 -4.54 -17.64
N LEU A 102 -8.29 -3.85 -16.51
CA LEU A 102 -8.16 -2.40 -16.41
C LEU A 102 -6.71 -1.91 -16.46
N ILE A 103 -5.82 -2.55 -15.70
CA ILE A 103 -4.43 -2.07 -15.52
C ILE A 103 -3.39 -3.18 -15.54
N GLY A 104 -3.82 -4.41 -15.82
CA GLY A 104 -2.90 -5.52 -15.90
C GLY A 104 -2.43 -6.08 -14.55
N VAL A 105 -3.13 -5.83 -13.45
CA VAL A 105 -2.74 -6.39 -12.14
C VAL A 105 -3.63 -7.55 -11.77
N LYS A 106 -3.02 -8.71 -11.51
CA LYS A 106 -3.67 -9.91 -11.00
C LYS A 106 -3.36 -10.10 -9.51
N LEU A 107 -4.38 -10.46 -8.74
CA LEU A 107 -4.23 -10.91 -7.36
C LEU A 107 -4.13 -12.45 -7.33
N THR A 108 -3.09 -12.99 -6.70
CA THR A 108 -2.91 -14.44 -6.53
C THR A 108 -3.75 -14.98 -5.38
N ASP A 109 -3.87 -16.31 -5.29
CA ASP A 109 -4.55 -16.97 -4.16
C ASP A 109 -3.87 -16.71 -2.81
N SER A 110 -2.56 -16.45 -2.84
CA SER A 110 -1.74 -16.02 -1.70
C SER A 110 -1.81 -14.51 -1.43
N PHE A 111 -2.73 -13.78 -2.08
CA PHE A 111 -2.96 -12.35 -1.92
C PHE A 111 -1.80 -11.45 -2.36
N LEU A 112 -0.84 -12.00 -3.11
CA LEU A 112 0.24 -11.24 -3.75
C LEU A 112 -0.23 -10.69 -5.10
N MET A 113 0.46 -9.66 -5.58
CA MET A 113 0.12 -9.03 -6.86
C MET A 113 1.13 -9.40 -7.93
N ILE A 114 0.63 -9.58 -9.16
CA ILE A 114 1.43 -9.75 -10.38
C ILE A 114 1.01 -8.61 -11.33
N PRO A 115 1.93 -7.75 -11.81
CA PRO A 115 3.39 -7.72 -11.56
C PRO A 115 3.81 -7.57 -10.09
N ASN A 116 5.00 -8.04 -9.73
CA ASN A 116 5.48 -8.00 -8.34
C ASN A 116 5.67 -6.57 -7.81
N LYS A 117 6.04 -5.63 -8.68
CA LYS A 117 6.07 -4.19 -8.39
C LYS A 117 4.69 -3.58 -8.60
N SER A 118 3.78 -4.02 -7.75
CA SER A 118 2.44 -3.47 -7.61
C SER A 118 2.16 -3.17 -6.15
N VAL A 119 1.33 -2.15 -5.94
CA VAL A 119 0.89 -1.68 -4.63
C VAL A 119 -0.58 -1.40 -4.69
N SER A 120 -1.19 -1.45 -3.53
CA SER A 120 -2.59 -1.11 -3.37
C SER A 120 -2.80 -0.54 -1.99
N GLY A 121 -3.87 0.21 -1.82
CA GLY A 121 -4.23 0.74 -0.52
C GLY A 121 -5.38 1.72 -0.61
N ILE A 122 -5.52 2.50 0.44
CA ILE A 122 -6.49 3.58 0.54
C ILE A 122 -5.72 4.84 0.92
N TYR A 123 -5.80 5.88 0.07
CA TYR A 123 -5.41 7.23 0.44
C TYR A 123 -6.56 7.93 1.17
N PHE A 124 -6.23 8.75 2.16
CA PHE A 124 -7.20 9.57 2.87
C PHE A 124 -6.55 10.88 3.37
N PRO A 125 -7.29 12.00 3.38
CA PRO A 125 -6.82 13.25 3.96
C PRO A 125 -6.61 13.09 5.47
N THR A 126 -5.62 13.79 6.02
CA THR A 126 -5.39 13.81 7.48
C THR A 126 -4.54 15.01 7.90
N GLU A 127 -4.85 15.58 9.06
CA GLU A 127 -4.04 16.61 9.71
C GLU A 127 -2.72 16.04 10.28
N ILE A 128 -2.78 14.82 10.82
CA ILE A 128 -1.61 14.13 11.39
C ILE A 128 -1.27 12.95 10.50
N LYS A 129 -0.03 12.95 9.98
CA LYS A 129 0.44 11.88 9.09
C LYS A 129 0.50 10.55 9.84
N PHE A 130 -0.07 9.51 9.23
CA PHE A 130 -0.03 8.13 9.69
C PHE A 130 0.97 7.33 8.86
N GLU A 131 1.79 6.53 9.53
CA GLU A 131 2.63 5.51 8.91
C GLU A 131 2.47 4.19 9.68
N SER A 132 2.14 3.08 9.00
CA SER A 132 1.98 1.77 9.67
C SER A 132 3.22 1.34 10.47
N CYS A 133 4.41 1.85 10.13
CA CYS A 133 5.65 1.63 10.88
C CYS A 133 5.57 2.09 12.35
N GLN A 134 4.72 3.08 12.65
CA GLN A 134 4.47 3.54 14.02
C GLN A 134 3.83 2.45 14.88
N LEU A 135 3.18 1.46 14.26
CA LEU A 135 2.45 0.40 14.94
C LEU A 135 3.11 -0.98 14.79
N CYS A 136 4.27 -1.05 14.11
CA CYS A 136 4.95 -2.31 13.83
C CYS A 136 6.18 -2.50 14.74
N PRO A 137 6.26 -3.57 15.55
CA PRO A 137 7.38 -3.82 16.47
C PRO A 137 8.60 -4.44 15.79
N ARG A 138 8.53 -4.77 14.48
CA ARG A 138 9.66 -5.34 13.71
C ARG A 138 10.86 -4.38 13.74
N LYS A 139 11.92 -4.74 14.44
CA LYS A 139 13.10 -3.86 14.61
C LYS A 139 13.84 -3.62 13.29
N GLU A 140 14.23 -4.69 12.61
CA GLU A 140 15.02 -4.63 11.39
C GLU A 140 14.10 -4.68 10.15
N CYS A 141 13.80 -3.51 9.61
CA CYS A 141 13.02 -3.35 8.40
C CYS A 141 13.64 -2.25 7.53
N PRO A 142 14.24 -2.59 6.37
CA PRO A 142 14.87 -1.61 5.49
C PRO A 142 13.86 -0.59 4.91
N ALA A 143 12.57 -0.95 4.86
CA ALA A 143 11.49 -0.08 4.42
C ALA A 143 10.87 0.78 5.55
N ARG A 144 11.47 0.81 6.76
CA ARG A 144 10.91 1.56 7.90
C ARG A 144 10.91 3.06 7.63
N ARG A 145 9.73 3.68 7.74
CA ARG A 145 9.53 5.14 7.55
C ARG A 145 9.26 5.93 8.82
N ALA A 146 9.00 5.25 9.94
CA ALA A 146 8.75 5.88 11.25
C ALA A 146 9.17 4.94 12.39
N PRO A 147 9.57 5.48 13.56
CA PRO A 147 9.85 4.67 14.75
C PRO A 147 8.58 3.99 15.28
N TYR A 148 8.73 2.82 15.90
CA TYR A 148 7.62 2.12 16.55
C TYR A 148 7.19 2.87 17.83
N ASP A 149 5.89 3.08 18.00
CA ASP A 149 5.27 3.72 19.15
C ASP A 149 4.19 2.80 19.74
N LYS A 150 4.61 2.00 20.73
CA LYS A 150 3.72 1.11 21.47
C LYS A 150 2.60 1.88 22.20
N LYS A 151 2.90 3.07 22.73
CA LYS A 151 1.92 3.88 23.47
C LYS A 151 0.82 4.39 22.55
N LEU A 152 1.17 4.81 21.33
CA LEU A 152 0.20 5.19 20.30
C LEU A 152 -0.73 4.01 19.94
N LEU A 153 -0.18 2.81 19.76
CA LEU A 153 -0.96 1.61 19.47
C LEU A 153 -2.02 1.35 20.55
N GLU A 154 -1.60 1.32 21.81
CA GLU A 154 -2.47 1.05 22.96
C GLU A 154 -3.48 2.18 23.18
N ALA A 155 -3.03 3.43 23.21
CA ALA A 155 -3.87 4.57 23.59
C ALA A 155 -4.87 5.01 22.53
N LYS A 156 -4.55 4.86 21.23
CA LYS A 156 -5.42 5.29 20.13
C LYS A 156 -6.14 4.11 19.47
N TYR A 157 -5.41 3.06 19.11
CA TYR A 157 -5.95 2.02 18.25
C TYR A 157 -6.57 0.87 19.05
N TYR A 158 -6.05 0.51 20.22
CA TYR A 158 -6.58 -0.56 21.08
C TYR A 158 -7.28 -0.08 22.35
N LYS A 159 -7.57 1.21 22.47
CA LYS A 159 -8.34 1.78 23.58
C LYS A 159 -9.66 1.03 23.80
N GLY A 160 -9.88 0.53 25.02
CA GLY A 160 -11.09 -0.20 25.40
C GLY A 160 -11.15 -1.66 24.93
N LEU A 161 -10.03 -2.24 24.49
CA LEU A 161 -9.84 -3.69 24.46
C LEU A 161 -9.21 -4.09 25.80
N ASN A 162 -10.03 -4.64 26.69
CA ASN A 162 -9.57 -5.43 27.83
C ASN A 162 -9.61 -6.90 27.41
#